data_AF-A0A2A3HFS9-F1
#
_entry.id   AF-A0A2A3HFS9-F1
#
_cell.length_a   1.000
_cell.length_b   1.000
_cell.length_c   1.000
_cell.angle_alpha   90.00
_cell.angle_beta   90.00
_cell.angle_gamma   90.00
#
_symmetry.space_group_name_H-M   'P 1'
#
loop_
_entity.id
_entity.type
_entity.pdbx_description
1 polymer ?
#
loop_
_entity_poly.entity_id
_entity_poly.type
_entity_poly.pdbx_seq_one_letter_code
_entity_poly.pdbx_strand_id
1 'polypeptide(L)'
;MLRFSSLVATRNVNSPMLLLGVSVSKGLDKVHIIDDKTFGGPLYQQYLDALSWIESKLEVEYIIKGTGPRQEIWEIPLDVFKEAIMNAICHRDLYEEGATVMVEGYDDRVEISNPGGLLPIVAAEFGHKSMSRNPLIFGLFTRMQVVEKVGSGIPRMRKLMQDAGLPEPKFDTQGFFTVTFMKRDKTNTTRDDRLNDRLNSREKRVLQLLSESPGLKTNKLASLVEVSVPTLSRTLKSLIELGLIEFRGAKKTGGYFLTTGKH
;
A
#
# COMPACT_ATOMS: atom_id res chain seq x y z
N MET A 1 -38.70 7.45 -6.48
CA MET A 1 -37.98 6.32 -5.85
C MET A 1 -37.62 5.17 -6.82
N LEU A 2 -38.13 5.15 -8.08
CA LEU A 2 -37.95 4.03 -9.03
C LEU A 2 -36.88 4.22 -10.13
N ARG A 3 -36.08 5.31 -10.12
CA ARG A 3 -35.04 5.55 -11.15
C ARG A 3 -33.61 5.16 -10.75
N PHE A 4 -33.38 4.74 -9.51
CA PHE A 4 -32.01 4.47 -9.00
C PHE A 4 -31.61 2.98 -8.99
N SER A 5 -32.57 2.06 -9.01
CA SER A 5 -32.28 0.62 -9.15
C SER A 5 -31.61 0.31 -10.51
N SER A 6 -31.84 1.14 -11.53
CA SER A 6 -31.26 0.90 -12.85
C SER A 6 -29.77 1.20 -12.95
N LEU A 7 -29.23 2.16 -12.20
CA LEU A 7 -27.80 2.50 -12.29
C LEU A 7 -26.89 1.37 -11.76
N VAL A 8 -27.44 0.52 -10.88
CA VAL A 8 -26.72 -0.59 -10.24
C VAL A 8 -27.13 -1.94 -10.82
N ALA A 9 -28.25 -2.06 -11.53
CA ALA A 9 -28.76 -3.36 -11.96
C ALA A 9 -29.38 -3.46 -13.35
N THR A 10 -29.55 -2.39 -14.15
CA THR A 10 -30.10 -2.53 -15.52
C THR A 10 -29.42 -1.66 -16.58
N ARG A 11 -29.30 -2.25 -17.80
CA ARG A 11 -28.96 -1.55 -19.05
C ARG A 11 -29.91 -0.37 -19.25
N ASN A 12 -29.49 0.85 -18.96
CA ASN A 12 -30.17 2.05 -19.44
C ASN A 12 -29.13 2.99 -20.06
N VAL A 13 -29.30 3.27 -21.35
CA VAL A 13 -28.26 3.68 -22.29
C VAL A 13 -28.01 5.21 -22.31
N ASN A 14 -28.70 5.98 -21.46
CA ASN A 14 -28.72 7.46 -21.53
C ASN A 14 -28.38 8.18 -20.20
N SER A 15 -27.41 7.68 -19.44
CA SER A 15 -26.76 8.47 -18.38
C SER A 15 -25.25 8.35 -18.57
N PRO A 16 -24.44 9.38 -18.23
CA PRO A 16 -22.98 9.25 -18.27
C PRO A 16 -22.59 8.20 -17.25
N MET A 17 -22.53 6.97 -17.72
CA MET A 17 -22.25 5.81 -16.90
C MET A 17 -20.81 5.96 -16.46
N LEU A 18 -20.57 5.86 -15.15
CA LEU A 18 -19.20 5.80 -14.64
C LEU A 18 -18.45 4.75 -15.43
N LEU A 19 -17.32 5.15 -15.99
CA LEU A 19 -16.36 4.24 -16.62
C LEU A 19 -15.17 4.12 -15.68
N LEU A 20 -14.66 2.90 -15.58
CA LEU A 20 -13.42 2.58 -14.88
C LEU A 20 -12.44 2.05 -15.92
N GLY A 21 -11.42 2.86 -16.21
CA GLY A 21 -10.32 2.50 -17.08
C GLY A 21 -9.21 1.83 -16.29
N VAL A 22 -8.59 0.83 -16.88
CA VAL A 22 -7.42 0.16 -16.33
C VAL A 22 -6.35 0.09 -17.42
N SER A 23 -5.09 0.30 -17.06
CA SER A 23 -3.98 0.20 -18.01
C SER A 23 -2.69 -0.21 -17.34
N VAL A 24 -1.87 -1.04 -17.99
CA VAL A 24 -0.48 -1.26 -17.60
C VAL A 24 0.41 -0.62 -18.64
N SER A 25 1.41 0.14 -18.19
CA SER A 25 2.48 0.67 -19.02
C SER A 25 3.81 0.04 -18.64
N LYS A 26 4.68 -0.15 -19.63
CA LYS A 26 6.06 -0.57 -19.42
C LYS A 26 6.91 0.65 -19.08
N GLY A 27 7.69 0.56 -18.01
CA GLY A 27 8.51 1.66 -17.50
C GLY A 27 7.77 2.50 -16.47
N LEU A 28 8.19 3.77 -16.35
CA LEU A 28 7.71 4.69 -15.31
C LEU A 28 6.70 5.73 -15.81
N ASP A 29 6.47 5.76 -17.13
CA ASP A 29 5.59 6.70 -17.83
C ASP A 29 4.48 5.97 -18.61
N LYS A 30 3.61 6.76 -19.23
CA LYS A 30 2.44 6.28 -19.99
C LYS A 30 2.72 6.11 -21.49
N VAL A 31 3.97 6.20 -21.93
CA VAL A 31 4.30 6.18 -23.37
C VAL A 31 4.10 4.79 -23.96
N HIS A 32 4.37 3.74 -23.18
CA HIS A 32 4.33 2.35 -23.64
C HIS A 32 3.25 1.53 -22.92
N ILE A 33 1.98 1.77 -23.27
CA ILE A 33 0.85 0.97 -22.77
C ILE A 33 0.92 -0.45 -23.36
N ILE A 34 0.89 -1.46 -22.49
CA ILE A 34 1.00 -2.88 -22.88
C ILE A 34 -0.34 -3.64 -22.79
N ASP A 35 -1.27 -3.16 -21.97
CA ASP A 35 -2.64 -3.66 -21.89
C ASP A 35 -3.53 -2.57 -21.30
N ASP A 36 -4.75 -2.43 -21.82
CA ASP A 36 -5.75 -1.52 -21.29
C ASP A 36 -7.17 -2.08 -21.48
N LYS A 37 -8.07 -1.71 -20.57
CA LYS A 37 -9.49 -2.02 -20.65
C LYS A 37 -10.32 -0.88 -20.07
N THR A 38 -11.57 -0.80 -20.50
CA THR A 38 -12.57 0.07 -19.89
C THR A 38 -13.75 -0.76 -19.45
N PHE A 39 -14.11 -0.67 -18.17
CA PHE A 39 -15.28 -1.32 -17.60
C PHE A 39 -16.43 -0.33 -17.50
N GLY A 40 -17.61 -0.78 -17.91
CA GLY A 40 -18.87 -0.07 -17.78
C GLY A 40 -19.94 -0.98 -17.20
N GLY A 41 -21.15 -0.48 -17.05
CA GLY A 41 -22.29 -1.23 -16.49
C GLY A 41 -22.44 -1.01 -14.98
N PRO A 42 -23.02 -1.97 -14.25
CA PRO A 42 -23.19 -1.89 -12.79
C PRO A 42 -21.89 -1.53 -12.06
N LEU A 43 -21.94 -0.53 -11.18
CA LEU A 43 -20.76 -0.06 -10.43
C LEU A 43 -20.05 -1.16 -9.65
N TYR A 44 -20.82 -2.08 -9.05
CA TYR A 44 -20.25 -3.21 -8.32
C TYR A 44 -19.55 -4.21 -9.25
N GLN A 45 -20.07 -4.40 -10.46
CA GLN A 45 -19.41 -5.25 -11.44
C GLN A 45 -18.10 -4.62 -11.93
N GLN A 46 -18.10 -3.32 -12.20
CA GLN A 46 -16.87 -2.59 -12.54
C GLN A 46 -15.81 -2.70 -11.45
N TYR A 47 -16.21 -2.64 -10.17
CA TYR A 47 -15.33 -2.86 -9.03
C TYR A 47 -14.72 -4.28 -9.03
N LEU A 48 -15.53 -5.32 -9.25
CA LEU A 48 -15.06 -6.70 -9.30
C LEU A 48 -14.14 -6.94 -10.50
N ASP A 49 -14.48 -6.41 -11.66
CA ASP A 49 -13.71 -6.54 -12.90
C ASP A 49 -12.34 -5.85 -12.76
N ALA A 50 -12.31 -4.66 -12.16
CA ALA A 50 -11.07 -3.93 -11.89
C ALA A 50 -10.16 -4.68 -10.90
N LEU A 51 -10.73 -5.26 -9.84
CA LEU A 51 -9.99 -6.08 -8.88
C LEU A 51 -9.41 -7.35 -9.52
N SER A 52 -10.22 -8.07 -10.29
CA SER A 52 -9.76 -9.26 -10.99
C SER A 52 -8.69 -8.93 -12.02
N TRP A 53 -8.84 -7.80 -12.72
CA TRP A 53 -7.84 -7.35 -13.69
C TRP A 53 -6.52 -7.01 -12.99
N ILE A 54 -6.53 -6.19 -11.94
CA ILE A 54 -5.27 -5.81 -11.28
C ILE A 54 -4.59 -7.03 -10.63
N GLU A 55 -5.35 -7.93 -10.01
CA GLU A 55 -4.83 -9.20 -9.48
C GLU A 55 -4.12 -10.01 -10.57
N SER A 56 -4.65 -10.03 -11.80
CA SER A 56 -4.01 -10.71 -12.94
C SER A 56 -2.73 -10.05 -13.45
N LYS A 57 -2.47 -8.79 -13.08
CA LYS A 57 -1.30 -8.00 -13.51
C LYS A 57 -0.21 -7.90 -12.47
N LEU A 58 -0.53 -8.15 -11.20
CA LEU A 58 0.42 -8.09 -10.10
C LEU A 58 1.24 -9.38 -10.04
N GLU A 59 2.50 -9.23 -9.65
CA GLU A 59 3.35 -10.38 -9.36
C GLU A 59 3.08 -10.93 -7.95
N VAL A 60 3.21 -12.25 -7.82
CA VAL A 60 3.06 -12.98 -6.56
C VAL A 60 4.22 -13.95 -6.37
N GLU A 61 4.86 -13.86 -5.20
CA GLU A 61 5.86 -14.82 -4.74
C GLU A 61 5.19 -15.92 -3.92
N TYR A 62 5.53 -17.17 -4.20
CA TYR A 62 5.04 -18.33 -3.43
C TYR A 62 6.12 -18.84 -2.50
N ILE A 63 5.89 -18.76 -1.19
CA ILE A 63 6.79 -19.31 -0.17
C ILE A 63 6.17 -20.54 0.46
N ILE A 64 6.87 -21.68 0.39
CA ILE A 64 6.51 -22.92 1.08
C ILE A 64 7.42 -23.06 2.30
N LYS A 65 6.87 -22.92 3.51
CA LYS A 65 7.59 -23.15 4.77
C LYS A 65 7.02 -24.38 5.48
N GLY A 66 7.87 -25.37 5.74
CA GLY A 66 7.50 -26.59 6.47
C GLY A 66 6.42 -27.41 5.75
N THR A 67 5.48 -27.97 6.52
CA THR A 67 4.36 -28.78 6.02
C THR A 67 3.05 -27.99 5.84
N GLY A 68 3.09 -26.67 6.06
CA GLY A 68 1.92 -25.80 5.95
C GLY A 68 1.53 -25.45 4.50
N PRO A 69 0.37 -24.80 4.31
CA PRO A 69 -0.04 -24.31 3.00
C PRO A 69 0.94 -23.25 2.48
N ARG A 70 1.04 -23.13 1.15
CA ARG A 70 1.84 -22.10 0.49
C ARG A 70 1.39 -20.71 0.94
N GLN A 71 2.34 -19.84 1.21
CA GLN A 71 2.09 -18.42 1.47
C GLN A 71 2.27 -17.65 0.16
N GLU A 72 1.28 -16.83 -0.17
CA GLU A 72 1.30 -15.95 -1.33
C GLU A 72 1.67 -14.55 -0.87
N ILE A 73 2.76 -14.01 -1.41
CA ILE A 73 3.22 -12.67 -1.09
C ILE A 73 3.19 -11.82 -2.35
N TRP A 74 2.16 -10.98 -2.43
CA TRP A 74 1.91 -10.07 -3.53
C TRP A 74 2.87 -8.88 -3.48
N GLU A 75 3.23 -8.35 -4.65
CA GLU A 75 4.08 -7.14 -4.74
C GLU A 75 3.41 -5.90 -4.12
N ILE A 76 2.07 -5.89 -4.05
CA ILE A 76 1.24 -4.94 -3.28
C ILE A 76 0.07 -5.75 -2.67
N PRO A 77 -0.28 -5.57 -1.39
CA PRO A 77 -1.40 -6.28 -0.77
C PRO A 77 -2.73 -6.00 -1.47
N LEU A 78 -3.43 -7.05 -1.94
CA LEU A 78 -4.66 -6.90 -2.73
C LEU A 78 -5.76 -6.08 -2.03
N ASP A 79 -5.81 -6.13 -0.70
CA ASP A 79 -6.81 -5.42 0.10
C ASP A 79 -6.69 -3.89 0.00
N VAL A 80 -5.53 -3.34 -0.37
CA VAL A 80 -5.43 -1.87 -0.58
C VAL A 80 -6.23 -1.44 -1.81
N PHE A 81 -6.31 -2.28 -2.84
CA PHE A 81 -7.06 -1.99 -4.05
C PHE A 81 -8.57 -2.08 -3.83
N LYS A 82 -9.02 -2.97 -2.95
CA LYS A 82 -10.44 -3.02 -2.53
C LYS A 82 -10.88 -1.67 -1.98
N GLU A 83 -10.09 -1.12 -1.08
CA GLU A 83 -10.37 0.18 -0.46
C GLU A 83 -10.22 1.33 -1.46
N ALA A 84 -9.12 1.37 -2.22
CA ALA A 84 -8.81 2.47 -3.14
C ALA A 84 -9.80 2.57 -4.31
N ILE A 85 -10.11 1.45 -4.98
CA ILE A 85 -11.03 1.41 -6.12
C ILE A 85 -12.45 1.74 -5.66
N MET A 86 -12.88 1.20 -4.52
CA MET A 86 -14.20 1.50 -3.99
C MET A 86 -14.33 2.96 -3.57
N ASN A 87 -13.29 3.54 -2.96
CA ASN A 87 -13.25 4.97 -2.67
C ASN A 87 -13.31 5.81 -3.94
N ALA A 88 -12.58 5.44 -5.00
CA ALA A 88 -12.66 6.13 -6.28
C ALA A 88 -14.09 6.12 -6.84
N ILE A 89 -14.77 4.97 -6.86
CA ILE A 89 -16.16 4.84 -7.32
C ILE A 89 -17.12 5.69 -6.45
N CYS A 90 -16.99 5.60 -5.12
CA CYS A 90 -17.87 6.30 -4.19
C CYS A 90 -17.71 7.83 -4.22
N HIS A 91 -16.49 8.30 -4.48
CA HIS A 91 -16.14 9.72 -4.39
C HIS A 91 -15.95 10.38 -5.75
N ARG A 92 -16.16 9.66 -6.87
CA ARG A 92 -16.09 10.22 -8.23
C ARG A 92 -16.99 11.42 -8.40
N ASP A 93 -16.45 12.48 -9.00
CA ASP A 93 -17.29 13.56 -9.52
C ASP A 93 -18.06 13.09 -10.77
N LEU A 94 -19.38 12.93 -10.64
CA LEU A 94 -20.23 12.47 -11.74
C LEU A 94 -20.54 13.56 -12.77
N TYR A 95 -20.20 14.83 -12.50
CA TYR A 95 -20.41 15.95 -13.42
C TYR A 95 -19.24 16.13 -14.40
N GLU A 96 -18.08 15.54 -14.10
CA GLU A 96 -16.90 15.54 -14.98
C GLU A 96 -17.00 14.41 -16.02
N GLU A 97 -17.90 14.58 -17.00
CA GLU A 97 -18.24 13.55 -18.00
C GLU A 97 -17.05 13.14 -18.89
N GLY A 98 -16.03 14.00 -19.04
CA GLY A 98 -14.83 13.74 -19.82
C GLY A 98 -13.74 12.94 -19.09
N ALA A 99 -13.93 12.63 -17.80
CA ALA A 99 -12.92 11.99 -16.98
C ALA A 99 -13.36 10.63 -16.41
N THR A 100 -12.41 9.69 -16.43
CA THR A 100 -12.60 8.28 -16.06
C THR A 100 -11.81 7.99 -14.79
N VAL A 101 -12.33 7.11 -13.93
CA VAL A 101 -11.51 6.55 -12.84
C VAL A 101 -10.46 5.64 -13.48
N MET A 102 -9.18 5.90 -13.24
CA MET A 102 -8.08 5.15 -13.86
C MET A 102 -7.32 4.35 -12.81
N VAL A 103 -7.12 3.05 -13.06
CA VAL A 103 -6.20 2.19 -12.32
C VAL A 103 -5.02 1.88 -13.23
N GLU A 104 -3.85 2.44 -12.92
CA GLU A 104 -2.70 2.46 -13.81
C GLU A 104 -1.52 1.73 -13.16
N GLY A 105 -1.08 0.64 -13.77
CA GLY A 105 0.10 -0.11 -13.35
C GLY A 105 1.35 0.33 -14.11
N TYR A 106 2.45 0.48 -13.40
CA TYR A 106 3.78 0.75 -13.91
C TYR A 106 4.77 -0.31 -13.39
N ASP A 107 6.02 -0.23 -13.82
CA ASP A 107 7.06 -1.14 -13.37
C ASP A 107 7.31 -1.05 -11.85
N ASP A 108 7.16 0.14 -11.25
CA ASP A 108 7.51 0.41 -9.85
C ASP A 108 6.31 0.67 -8.93
N ARG A 109 5.12 0.92 -9.48
CA ARG A 109 3.95 1.37 -8.70
C ARG A 109 2.62 1.06 -9.38
N VAL A 110 1.55 1.24 -8.61
CA VAL A 110 0.18 1.36 -9.13
C VAL A 110 -0.39 2.70 -8.69
N GLU A 111 -1.03 3.41 -9.61
CA GLU A 111 -1.75 4.66 -9.36
C GLU A 111 -3.25 4.43 -9.55
N ILE A 112 -4.06 4.95 -8.63
CA ILE A 112 -5.52 5.02 -8.79
C ILE A 112 -5.92 6.47 -8.75
N SER A 113 -6.36 6.97 -9.91
CA SER A 113 -6.72 8.37 -10.13
C SER A 113 -8.22 8.51 -10.31
N ASN A 114 -8.82 9.38 -9.51
CA ASN A 114 -10.25 9.68 -9.54
C ASN A 114 -10.45 11.16 -9.88
N PRO A 115 -11.30 11.50 -10.88
CA PRO A 115 -11.59 12.88 -11.18
C PRO A 115 -12.28 13.60 -10.02
N GLY A 116 -11.81 14.84 -9.80
CA GLY A 116 -12.24 15.69 -8.71
C GLY A 116 -11.32 15.59 -7.50
N GLY A 117 -10.89 16.74 -7.00
CA GLY A 117 -10.10 16.84 -5.76
C GLY A 117 -10.95 16.59 -4.51
N LEU A 118 -10.32 16.76 -3.35
CA LEU A 118 -11.05 16.69 -2.08
C LEU A 118 -12.08 17.81 -1.96
N LEU A 119 -13.22 17.50 -1.34
CA LEU A 119 -14.14 18.54 -0.90
C LEU A 119 -13.43 19.42 0.15
N PRO A 120 -13.61 20.76 0.15
CA PRO A 120 -12.87 21.64 1.06
C PRO A 120 -12.93 21.23 2.54
N ILE A 121 -14.10 20.76 2.99
CA ILE A 121 -14.31 20.29 4.36
C ILE A 121 -13.57 18.97 4.67
N VAL A 122 -13.35 18.12 3.66
CA VAL A 122 -12.60 16.86 3.80
C VAL A 122 -11.10 17.13 3.74
N ALA A 123 -10.67 18.10 2.93
CA ALA A 123 -9.26 18.48 2.82
C ALA A 123 -8.67 18.91 4.16
N ALA A 124 -9.43 19.66 4.97
CA ALA A 124 -9.01 20.08 6.31
C ALA A 124 -8.82 18.93 7.31
N GLU A 125 -9.45 17.78 7.06
CA GLU A 125 -9.53 16.63 7.97
C GLU A 125 -9.10 15.33 7.24
N PHE A 126 -8.20 15.49 6.27
CA PHE A 126 -7.82 14.43 5.35
C PHE A 126 -7.29 13.20 6.09
N GLY A 127 -7.85 12.03 5.80
CA GLY A 127 -7.50 10.77 6.45
C GLY A 127 -8.17 10.52 7.80
N HIS A 128 -8.99 11.46 8.30
CA HIS A 128 -9.71 11.32 9.58
C HIS A 128 -11.23 11.40 9.41
N LYS A 129 -11.71 12.24 8.48
CA LYS A 129 -13.15 12.34 8.15
C LYS A 129 -13.38 12.02 6.69
N SER A 130 -14.52 11.39 6.40
CA SER A 130 -14.96 11.11 5.05
C SER A 130 -16.31 11.77 4.80
N MET A 131 -16.44 12.40 3.64
CA MET A 131 -17.71 12.89 3.12
C MET A 131 -17.81 12.49 1.65
N SER A 132 -18.81 11.67 1.33
CA SER A 132 -19.03 11.21 -0.05
C SER A 132 -19.76 12.27 -0.86
N ARG A 133 -19.28 12.52 -2.09
CA ARG A 133 -20.00 13.29 -3.11
C ARG A 133 -21.30 12.60 -3.53
N ASN A 134 -21.35 11.27 -3.43
CA ASN A 134 -22.45 10.43 -3.89
C ASN A 134 -23.06 9.63 -2.71
N PRO A 135 -23.82 10.27 -1.81
CA PRO A 135 -24.31 9.63 -0.57
C PRO A 135 -25.22 8.41 -0.82
N LEU A 136 -25.90 8.35 -1.97
CA LEU A 136 -26.71 7.19 -2.35
C LEU A 136 -25.85 5.98 -2.73
N ILE A 137 -24.80 6.19 -3.54
CA ILE A 137 -23.85 5.14 -3.93
C ILE A 137 -23.12 4.64 -2.69
N PHE A 138 -22.58 5.57 -1.89
CA PHE A 138 -21.90 5.25 -0.65
C PHE A 138 -22.82 4.50 0.34
N GLY A 139 -24.06 4.97 0.49
CA GLY A 139 -25.05 4.33 1.36
C GLY A 139 -25.47 2.94 0.90
N LEU A 140 -25.44 2.66 -0.40
CA LEU A 140 -25.68 1.32 -0.94
C LEU A 140 -24.50 0.40 -0.63
N PHE A 141 -23.27 0.81 -0.94
CA PHE A 141 -22.09 -0.01 -0.66
C PHE A 141 -21.82 -0.22 0.83
N THR A 142 -22.21 0.74 1.69
CA THR A 142 -22.23 0.53 3.14
C THR A 142 -23.18 -0.61 3.54
N ARG A 143 -24.39 -0.68 2.93
CA ARG A 143 -25.36 -1.75 3.22
C ARG A 143 -24.92 -3.11 2.68
N MET A 144 -24.17 -3.10 1.57
CA MET A 144 -23.52 -4.29 1.02
C MET A 144 -22.26 -4.71 1.82
N GLN A 145 -21.89 -3.97 2.87
CA GLN A 145 -20.70 -4.21 3.69
C GLN A 145 -19.38 -4.17 2.91
N VAL A 146 -19.34 -3.40 1.82
CA VAL A 146 -18.12 -3.21 1.00
C VAL A 146 -17.34 -1.96 1.42
N VAL A 147 -17.98 -1.02 2.14
CA VAL A 147 -17.37 0.22 2.65
C VAL A 147 -17.81 0.50 4.07
N GLU A 148 -16.90 1.06 4.88
CA GLU A 148 -17.19 1.54 6.23
C GLU A 148 -17.45 3.06 6.27
N LYS A 149 -18.39 3.50 7.12
CA LYS A 149 -18.74 4.93 7.28
C LYS A 149 -17.73 5.77 8.05
N VAL A 150 -16.69 5.17 8.64
CA VAL A 150 -15.94 5.75 9.77
C VAL A 150 -14.62 6.42 9.34
N GLY A 151 -14.44 6.73 8.04
CA GLY A 151 -13.18 7.35 7.56
C GLY A 151 -11.94 6.45 7.73
N SER A 152 -12.15 5.15 7.94
CA SER A 152 -11.11 4.16 8.22
C SER A 152 -10.30 3.75 7.00
N GLY A 153 -10.73 4.11 5.79
CA GLY A 153 -10.13 3.65 4.53
C GLY A 153 -8.65 4.03 4.35
N ILE A 154 -8.32 5.32 4.48
CA ILE A 154 -6.92 5.78 4.37
C ILE A 154 -6.03 5.16 5.47
N PRO A 155 -6.41 5.20 6.76
CA PRO A 155 -5.68 4.49 7.81
C PRO A 155 -5.48 3.00 7.53
N ARG A 156 -6.49 2.31 6.98
CA ARG A 156 -6.42 0.89 6.63
C ARG A 156 -5.41 0.64 5.51
N MET A 157 -5.43 1.45 4.44
CA MET A 157 -4.46 1.34 3.35
C MET A 157 -3.02 1.56 3.85
N ARG A 158 -2.80 2.58 4.70
CA ARG A 158 -1.48 2.82 5.32
C ARG A 158 -1.01 1.61 6.13
N LYS A 159 -1.89 1.08 6.99
CA LYS A 159 -1.60 -0.09 7.82
C LYS A 159 -1.27 -1.32 6.98
N LEU A 160 -2.05 -1.60 5.93
CA LEU A 160 -1.81 -2.74 5.03
C LEU A 160 -0.44 -2.65 4.33
N MET A 161 -0.07 -1.45 3.85
CA MET A 161 1.24 -1.23 3.25
C MET A 161 2.37 -1.39 4.27
N GLN A 162 2.19 -0.83 5.47
CA GLN A 162 3.14 -0.95 6.57
C GLN A 162 3.34 -2.41 7.02
N ASP A 163 2.25 -3.15 7.22
CA ASP A 163 2.26 -4.56 7.61
C ASP A 163 2.96 -5.44 6.54
N ALA A 164 2.93 -5.01 5.27
CA ALA A 164 3.61 -5.67 4.15
C ALA A 164 5.08 -5.22 3.95
N GLY A 165 5.58 -4.31 4.79
CA GLY A 165 6.93 -3.75 4.70
C GLY A 165 7.13 -2.79 3.54
N LEU A 166 6.05 -2.20 3.01
CA LEU A 166 6.07 -1.30 1.86
C LEU A 166 5.93 0.16 2.30
N PRO A 167 6.41 1.12 1.48
CA PRO A 167 6.18 2.55 1.72
C PRO A 167 4.69 2.87 1.86
N GLU A 168 4.37 3.83 2.72
CA GLU A 168 2.99 4.32 2.82
C GLU A 168 2.48 4.86 1.47
N PRO A 169 1.17 4.72 1.20
CA PRO A 169 0.57 5.27 0.00
C PRO A 169 0.72 6.79 -0.05
N LYS A 170 1.11 7.31 -1.21
CA LYS A 170 1.16 8.76 -1.47
C LYS A 170 -0.19 9.22 -2.03
N PHE A 171 -0.63 10.40 -1.61
CA PHE A 171 -1.89 10.98 -2.04
C PHE A 171 -1.64 12.34 -2.69
N ASP A 172 -2.00 12.48 -3.96
CA ASP A 172 -2.17 13.77 -4.63
C ASP A 172 -3.66 14.12 -4.62
N THR A 173 -3.95 15.38 -4.35
CA THR A 173 -5.32 15.89 -4.16
C THR A 173 -5.62 17.10 -5.04
N GLN A 174 -4.67 17.53 -5.88
CA GLN A 174 -4.81 18.71 -6.74
C GLN A 174 -5.44 18.32 -8.08
N GLY A 175 -6.66 18.82 -8.33
CA GLY A 175 -7.42 18.54 -9.55
C GLY A 175 -8.02 17.13 -9.56
N PHE A 176 -7.17 16.11 -9.61
CA PHE A 176 -7.55 14.71 -9.43
C PHE A 176 -7.15 14.26 -8.02
N PHE A 177 -7.91 13.32 -7.47
CA PHE A 177 -7.49 12.57 -6.31
C PHE A 177 -6.75 11.32 -6.78
N THR A 178 -5.44 11.25 -6.57
CA THR A 178 -4.61 10.12 -6.98
C THR A 178 -3.95 9.49 -5.75
N VAL A 179 -4.11 8.18 -5.60
CA VAL A 179 -3.34 7.39 -4.64
C VAL A 179 -2.30 6.55 -5.36
N THR A 180 -1.08 6.55 -4.86
CA THR A 180 0.05 5.81 -5.43
C THR A 180 0.56 4.77 -4.43
N PHE A 181 0.63 3.51 -4.87
CA PHE A 181 1.16 2.38 -4.12
C PHE A 181 2.47 1.92 -4.76
N MET A 182 3.58 1.97 -4.01
CA MET A 182 4.85 1.45 -4.49
C MET A 182 4.84 -0.08 -4.45
N LYS A 183 5.33 -0.71 -5.52
CA LYS A 183 5.56 -2.14 -5.60
C LYS A 183 6.77 -2.53 -4.74
N ARG A 184 6.83 -3.80 -4.36
CA ARG A 184 7.99 -4.33 -3.67
C ARG A 184 9.24 -4.35 -4.56
N ASP A 185 10.33 -3.79 -4.05
CA ASP A 185 11.64 -3.87 -4.74
C ASP A 185 12.11 -5.32 -4.87
N LYS A 186 12.24 -5.79 -6.12
CA LYS A 186 12.75 -7.14 -6.45
C LYS A 186 14.19 -7.38 -5.97
N THR A 187 14.93 -6.32 -5.64
CA THR A 187 16.34 -6.37 -5.22
C THR A 187 16.50 -6.49 -3.69
N ASN A 188 15.52 -6.06 -2.88
CA ASN A 188 15.61 -6.08 -1.42
C ASN A 188 14.94 -7.30 -0.77
N THR A 189 13.96 -7.93 -1.43
CA THR A 189 13.21 -9.10 -0.91
C THR A 189 14.09 -10.31 -0.57
N THR A 190 15.13 -10.56 -1.35
CA THR A 190 15.97 -11.75 -1.13
C THR A 190 16.89 -11.62 0.08
N ARG A 191 17.14 -10.40 0.59
CA ARG A 191 17.96 -10.18 1.79
C ARG A 191 17.11 -10.15 3.05
N ASP A 192 16.11 -9.29 3.13
CA ASP A 192 15.43 -9.03 4.41
C ASP A 192 14.57 -10.20 4.92
N ASP A 193 13.88 -10.94 4.05
CA ASP A 193 12.99 -12.03 4.50
C ASP A 193 13.76 -13.31 4.87
N ARG A 194 14.86 -13.63 4.17
CA ARG A 194 15.75 -14.74 4.54
C ARG A 194 16.57 -14.45 5.80
N LEU A 195 16.91 -13.17 6.03
CA LEU A 195 17.55 -12.74 7.27
C LEU A 195 16.55 -12.75 8.42
N ASN A 196 15.33 -12.24 8.25
CA ASN A 196 14.32 -12.23 9.32
C ASN A 196 13.93 -13.62 9.86
N ASP A 197 13.93 -14.66 9.03
CA ASP A 197 13.74 -16.05 9.50
C ASP A 197 14.98 -16.64 10.21
N ARG A 198 16.17 -16.14 9.90
CA ARG A 198 17.45 -16.59 10.49
C ARG A 198 17.82 -15.86 11.79
N LEU A 199 17.27 -14.67 12.01
CA LEU A 199 17.59 -13.85 13.18
C LEU A 199 16.83 -14.34 14.42
N ASN A 200 17.55 -14.48 15.53
CA ASN A 200 16.95 -14.81 16.82
C ASN A 200 16.18 -13.61 17.42
N SER A 201 15.35 -13.88 18.43
CA SER A 201 14.52 -12.84 19.07
C SER A 201 15.32 -11.65 19.62
N ARG A 202 16.57 -11.87 20.03
CA ARG A 202 17.48 -10.80 20.50
C ARG A 202 17.99 -9.93 19.36
N GLU A 203 18.40 -10.54 18.26
CA GLU A 203 18.86 -9.83 17.06
C GLU A 203 17.77 -8.92 16.52
N LYS A 204 16.53 -9.42 16.42
CA LYS A 204 15.36 -8.62 16.05
C LYS A 204 15.15 -7.43 16.99
N ARG A 205 15.29 -7.66 18.30
CA ARG A 205 15.14 -6.59 19.31
C ARG A 205 16.23 -5.51 19.18
N VAL A 206 17.46 -5.90 18.89
CA VAL A 206 18.58 -4.96 18.67
C VAL A 206 18.34 -4.11 17.42
N LEU A 207 17.87 -4.71 16.32
CA LEU A 207 17.55 -3.99 15.09
C LEU A 207 16.40 -2.99 15.30
N GLN A 208 15.36 -3.39 16.03
CA GLN A 208 14.26 -2.50 16.40
C GLN A 208 14.74 -1.29 17.22
N LEU A 209 15.60 -1.50 18.21
CA LEU A 209 16.13 -0.39 19.01
C LEU A 209 17.00 0.57 18.18
N LEU A 210 17.68 0.07 17.16
CA LEU A 210 18.52 0.89 16.27
C LEU A 210 17.71 1.61 15.18
N SER A 211 16.52 1.12 14.82
CA SER A 211 15.59 1.87 13.96
C SER A 211 14.92 3.01 14.73
N GLU A 212 14.53 2.77 15.98
CA GLU A 212 13.90 3.77 16.86
C GLU A 212 14.91 4.80 17.40
N SER A 213 16.16 4.39 17.64
CA SER A 213 17.20 5.23 18.24
C SER A 213 18.58 4.89 17.67
N PRO A 214 18.96 5.50 16.53
CA PRO A 214 20.28 5.26 15.92
C PRO A 214 21.42 5.86 16.75
N GLY A 215 22.61 5.25 16.68
CA GLY A 215 23.81 5.73 17.38
C GLY A 215 23.98 5.21 18.81
N LEU A 216 23.22 4.19 19.22
CA LEU A 216 23.37 3.58 20.53
C LEU A 216 24.69 2.79 20.64
N LYS A 217 25.26 2.79 21.86
CA LYS A 217 26.49 2.05 22.20
C LYS A 217 26.18 0.70 22.83
N THR A 218 27.15 -0.21 22.81
CA THR A 218 27.05 -1.57 23.39
C THR A 218 26.49 -1.56 24.82
N ASN A 219 27.00 -0.72 25.71
CA ASN A 219 26.53 -0.68 27.11
C ASN A 219 25.06 -0.29 27.23
N LYS A 220 24.60 0.66 26.41
CA LYS A 220 23.21 1.13 26.44
C LYS A 220 22.27 0.09 25.81
N LEU A 221 22.66 -0.50 24.69
CA LEU A 221 21.93 -1.62 24.09
C LEU A 221 21.85 -2.81 25.04
N ALA A 222 22.90 -3.10 25.81
CA ALA A 222 22.93 -4.23 26.74
C ALA A 222 21.91 -4.01 27.87
N SER A 223 21.80 -2.78 28.37
CA SER A 223 20.79 -2.41 29.35
C SER A 223 19.35 -2.47 28.81
N LEU A 224 19.13 -2.10 27.53
CA LEU A 224 17.80 -2.08 26.93
C LEU A 224 17.30 -3.46 26.51
N VAL A 225 18.21 -4.39 26.23
CA VAL A 225 17.91 -5.79 25.86
C VAL A 225 18.02 -6.73 27.07
N GLU A 226 18.38 -6.19 28.25
CA GLU A 226 18.52 -6.93 29.51
C GLU A 226 19.49 -8.12 29.43
N VAL A 227 20.64 -7.92 28.79
CA VAL A 227 21.69 -8.95 28.65
C VAL A 227 23.07 -8.44 29.03
N SER A 228 23.97 -9.38 29.35
CA SER A 228 25.37 -9.02 29.64
C SER A 228 26.09 -8.48 28.41
N VAL A 229 27.00 -7.53 28.62
CA VAL A 229 27.82 -6.91 27.55
C VAL A 229 28.55 -7.94 26.68
N PRO A 230 29.14 -9.03 27.21
CA PRO A 230 29.75 -10.07 26.38
C PRO A 230 28.75 -10.79 25.46
N THR A 231 27.54 -11.07 25.95
CA THR A 231 26.48 -11.71 25.15
C THR A 231 26.03 -10.78 24.03
N LEU A 232 25.79 -9.50 24.34
CA LEU A 232 25.43 -8.53 23.33
C LEU A 232 26.54 -8.33 22.30
N SER A 233 27.81 -8.32 22.72
CA SER A 233 28.94 -8.17 21.80
C SER A 233 28.98 -9.28 20.74
N ARG A 234 28.59 -10.51 21.10
CA ARG A 234 28.45 -11.62 20.14
C ARG A 234 27.31 -11.36 19.15
N THR A 235 26.16 -10.91 19.65
CA THR A 235 25.00 -10.54 18.83
C THR A 235 25.32 -9.41 17.85
N LEU A 236 25.96 -8.33 18.32
CA LEU A 236 26.38 -7.21 17.47
C LEU A 236 27.39 -7.66 16.42
N LYS A 237 28.35 -8.53 16.78
CA LYS A 237 29.30 -9.09 15.82
C LYS A 237 28.60 -9.86 14.71
N SER A 238 27.63 -10.72 15.06
CA SER A 238 26.84 -11.45 14.06
C SER A 238 26.05 -10.50 13.15
N LEU A 239 25.41 -9.47 13.70
CA LEU A 239 24.66 -8.48 12.90
C LEU A 239 25.55 -7.66 11.96
N ILE A 240 26.79 -7.36 12.35
CA ILE A 240 27.79 -6.70 11.49
C ILE A 240 28.25 -7.64 10.37
N GLU A 241 28.52 -8.91 10.68
CA GLU A 241 28.91 -9.93 9.69
C GLU A 241 27.79 -10.16 8.66
N LEU A 242 26.53 -10.08 9.09
CA LEU A 242 25.35 -10.12 8.22
C LEU A 242 25.12 -8.81 7.45
N GLY A 243 25.90 -7.77 7.71
CA GLY A 243 25.81 -6.47 7.03
C GLY A 243 24.58 -5.64 7.43
N LEU A 244 23.87 -6.01 8.49
CA LEU A 244 22.63 -5.34 8.91
C LEU A 244 22.88 -4.06 9.73
N ILE A 245 24.00 -4.01 10.44
CA ILE A 245 24.42 -2.85 11.24
C ILE A 245 25.88 -2.52 10.99
N GLU A 246 26.24 -1.26 11.24
CA GLU A 246 27.63 -0.81 11.23
C GLU A 246 27.91 0.15 12.38
N PHE A 247 29.18 0.23 12.80
CA PHE A 247 29.62 1.19 13.80
C PHE A 247 30.14 2.46 13.10
N ARG A 248 29.50 3.61 13.35
CA ARG A 248 29.93 4.90 12.80
C ARG A 248 30.50 5.80 13.90
N GLY A 249 31.62 6.47 13.59
CA GLY A 249 32.29 7.42 14.49
C GLY A 249 33.51 6.85 15.23
N ALA A 250 34.16 7.69 16.04
CA ALA A 250 35.36 7.29 16.79
C ALA A 250 35.01 6.34 17.95
N LYS A 251 35.91 5.44 18.35
CA LYS A 251 35.65 4.46 19.44
C LYS A 251 35.07 5.06 20.74
N LYS A 252 35.39 6.33 21.06
CA LYS A 252 34.89 7.03 22.25
C LYS A 252 33.54 7.72 22.06
N THR A 253 33.18 8.13 20.84
CA THR A 253 32.00 8.97 20.56
C THR A 253 31.00 8.35 19.59
N GLY A 254 31.39 7.31 18.86
CA GLY A 254 30.58 6.60 17.88
C GLY A 254 29.55 5.66 18.49
N GLY A 255 28.74 5.09 17.61
CA GLY A 255 27.64 4.18 17.95
C GLY A 255 27.25 3.29 16.78
N TYR A 256 26.30 2.39 17.01
CA TYR A 256 25.79 1.49 15.98
C TYR A 256 24.63 2.12 15.21
N PHE A 257 24.59 1.86 13.92
CA PHE A 257 23.56 2.33 12.98
C PHE A 257 23.13 1.17 12.10
N LEU A 258 21.89 1.21 11.60
CA LEU A 258 21.45 0.30 10.54
C LEU A 258 22.24 0.61 9.26
N THR A 259 22.66 -0.43 8.55
CA THR A 259 23.34 -0.27 7.27
C THR A 259 22.34 0.21 6.24
N THR A 260 22.34 1.50 5.92
CA THR A 260 21.65 2.02 4.74
C THR A 260 22.36 1.47 3.51
N GLY A 261 21.67 0.64 2.73
CA GLY A 261 22.18 0.12 1.47
C GLY A 261 22.81 1.25 0.65
N LYS A 262 24.05 1.07 0.22
CA LYS A 262 24.65 1.98 -0.76
C LYS A 262 23.75 1.99 -1.99
N HIS A 263 23.36 3.21 -2.37
CA HIS A 263 22.60 3.60 -3.55
C HIS A 263 22.92 2.78 -4.80
#